data_AF-A0A2A4IP18-F1
#
_entry.id   AF-A0A2A4IP18-F1
#
_cell.length_a   1.000
_cell.length_b   1.000
_cell.length_c   1.000
_cell.angle_alpha   90.00
_cell.angle_beta   90.00
_cell.angle_gamma   90.00
#
_symmetry.space_group_name_H-M   'P 1'
#
loop_
_entity.id
_entity.type
_entity.pdbx_description
1 polymer ?
#
loop_
_entity_poly.entity_id
_entity_poly.type
_entity_poly.pdbx_seq_one_letter_code
_entity_poly.pdbx_strand_id
1 'polypeptide(L)'
;MSLKNLKKLLLILTTLPIIACSQNQEGGSSSSSSSDSISYLKGGEGDWVLKIDDFTVNQTNFNKDLEAALVLQGATADQIALYANDAATKQMYADQLINTVLLFKKAEEEKFFETQEAKDFINLSVRNVKFQYYLTKLIADAAKNIPDPTPEQAQAFFDQAKQQLTQMYGITAYNTETAPYIAQLYKNAYAEQLVQRDIQDLKDKAVIERNTAVLGEASILPPQIGDPNATNTAIMPQSNDLLPRTNN
;
A
#
# COMPACT_ATOMS: atom_id res chain seq x y z
N MET A 1 24.20 13.53 4.33
CA MET A 1 23.78 12.90 3.06
C MET A 1 23.24 13.98 2.11
N SER A 2 23.78 14.09 0.89
CA SER A 2 23.46 15.15 -0.09
C SER A 2 22.08 14.93 -0.74
N LEU A 3 21.35 16.02 -1.07
CA LEU A 3 20.06 16.08 -1.79
C LEU A 3 19.95 15.18 -3.04
N LYS A 4 21.07 14.63 -3.54
CA LYS A 4 21.12 13.77 -4.73
C LYS A 4 20.46 12.40 -4.54
N ASN A 5 20.27 11.91 -3.31
CA ASN A 5 19.66 10.59 -3.07
C ASN A 5 18.12 10.63 -2.91
N LEU A 6 17.50 11.82 -2.84
CA LEU A 6 16.05 11.97 -2.74
C LEU A 6 15.32 11.66 -4.06
N LYS A 7 16.05 11.66 -5.19
CA LYS A 7 15.52 11.30 -6.52
C LYS A 7 15.13 9.83 -6.67
N LYS A 8 15.37 8.99 -5.67
CA LYS A 8 14.99 7.57 -5.69
C LYS A 8 13.67 7.26 -4.98
N LEU A 9 13.02 8.26 -4.36
CA LEU A 9 11.65 8.15 -3.85
C LEU A 9 10.63 8.48 -4.96
N LEU A 10 10.84 7.92 -6.14
CA LEU A 10 9.81 7.78 -7.15
C LEU A 10 9.61 6.28 -7.33
N LEU A 11 8.94 5.66 -6.36
CA LEU A 11 8.44 4.30 -6.58
C LEU A 11 7.27 4.42 -7.54
N ILE A 12 7.65 4.35 -8.81
CA ILE A 12 6.87 4.10 -9.99
C ILE A 12 5.67 3.19 -9.68
N LEU A 13 4.48 3.79 -9.68
CA LEU A 13 3.20 3.09 -9.92
C LEU A 13 2.84 3.16 -11.42
N THR A 14 3.84 3.18 -12.30
CA THR A 14 3.65 2.94 -13.73
C THR A 14 4.22 1.58 -14.09
N THR A 15 3.33 0.62 -14.36
CA THR A 15 3.37 -0.35 -15.46
C THR A 15 2.56 -1.58 -15.06
N LEU A 16 1.35 -1.68 -15.61
CA LEU A 16 0.87 -2.99 -16.05
C LEU A 16 0.99 -3.00 -17.57
N PRO A 17 1.79 -3.90 -18.17
CA PRO A 17 1.72 -4.16 -19.59
C PRO A 17 0.37 -4.80 -19.90
N ILE A 18 -0.48 -4.10 -20.65
CA ILE A 18 -1.70 -4.70 -21.21
C ILE A 18 -1.27 -5.63 -22.34
N ILE A 19 -1.26 -6.94 -22.07
CA ILE A 19 -1.28 -7.97 -23.11
C ILE A 19 -2.52 -8.82 -22.87
N ALA A 20 -3.56 -8.60 -23.67
CA ALA A 20 -4.18 -9.64 -24.51
C ALA A 20 -5.44 -9.09 -25.19
N CYS A 21 -5.55 -9.36 -26.49
CA CYS A 21 -6.76 -9.24 -27.28
C CYS A 21 -7.71 -10.41 -26.95
N SER A 22 -9.03 -10.17 -26.87
CA SER A 22 -10.05 -11.13 -27.30
C SER A 22 -11.42 -10.47 -27.43
N GLN A 23 -12.12 -10.83 -28.51
CA GLN A 23 -13.37 -10.28 -29.04
C GLN A 23 -14.64 -10.84 -28.36
N ASN A 24 -15.70 -10.01 -28.39
CA ASN A 24 -17.17 -10.30 -28.39
C ASN A 24 -17.74 -11.06 -27.16
N GLN A 25 -18.95 -10.81 -26.63
CA GLN A 25 -20.19 -10.25 -27.17
C GLN A 25 -21.17 -9.85 -26.04
N GLU A 26 -22.12 -8.99 -26.41
CA GLU A 26 -23.31 -8.40 -25.77
C GLU A 26 -24.11 -9.17 -24.69
N GLY A 27 -24.75 -8.39 -23.79
CA GLY A 27 -25.95 -8.82 -23.05
C GLY A 27 -26.16 -8.10 -21.72
N GLY A 28 -26.96 -7.02 -21.70
CA GLY A 28 -27.09 -6.10 -20.56
C GLY A 28 -28.04 -6.50 -19.43
N SER A 29 -27.87 -5.86 -18.26
CA SER A 29 -28.90 -5.06 -17.57
C SER A 29 -28.43 -4.60 -16.17
N SER A 30 -28.22 -3.29 -16.08
CA SER A 30 -28.51 -2.34 -14.98
C SER A 30 -28.25 -2.68 -13.49
N SER A 31 -27.58 -1.69 -12.87
CA SER A 31 -27.48 -1.32 -11.45
C SER A 31 -26.39 -2.04 -10.65
N SER A 32 -25.41 -1.38 -10.03
CA SER A 32 -25.20 0.02 -9.64
C SER A 32 -23.85 0.54 -10.15
N SER A 33 -23.86 1.79 -10.56
CA SER A 33 -22.79 2.58 -11.19
C SER A 33 -21.36 2.36 -10.68
N SER A 34 -20.43 2.20 -11.63
CA SER A 34 -18.98 2.42 -11.45
C SER A 34 -18.59 3.89 -11.22
N SER A 35 -19.55 4.79 -11.06
CA SER A 35 -19.38 6.25 -11.13
C SER A 35 -18.92 6.92 -9.84
N ASP A 36 -18.39 6.19 -8.86
CA ASP A 36 -18.13 6.72 -7.51
C ASP A 36 -16.65 6.83 -7.14
N SER A 37 -15.73 6.53 -8.06
CA SER A 37 -14.30 6.52 -7.78
C SER A 37 -13.73 7.89 -7.43
N ILE A 38 -14.32 8.98 -7.94
CA ILE A 38 -13.87 10.37 -7.72
C ILE A 38 -14.97 11.28 -7.14
N SER A 39 -16.15 10.75 -6.82
CA SER A 39 -17.26 11.54 -6.30
C SER A 39 -16.93 12.24 -4.98
N TYR A 40 -16.09 11.61 -4.15
CA TYR A 40 -15.65 12.16 -2.87
C TYR A 40 -14.88 13.49 -3.01
N LEU A 41 -14.37 13.78 -4.21
CA LEU A 41 -13.66 15.02 -4.53
C LEU A 41 -14.61 16.16 -4.90
N LYS A 42 -15.84 15.86 -5.32
CA LYS A 42 -16.79 16.87 -5.77
C LYS A 42 -17.27 17.76 -4.61
N GLY A 43 -17.20 19.08 -4.80
CA GLY A 43 -17.71 20.06 -3.83
C GLY A 43 -16.87 20.18 -2.55
N GLY A 44 -17.53 20.50 -1.42
CA GLY A 44 -16.90 20.71 -0.09
C GLY A 44 -16.86 22.18 0.34
N GLU A 45 -16.29 22.45 1.52
CA GLU A 45 -16.05 23.82 1.99
C GLU A 45 -14.86 24.46 1.27
N GLY A 46 -14.89 25.80 1.11
CA GLY A 46 -13.84 26.59 0.47
C GLY A 46 -14.03 26.81 -1.03
N ASP A 47 -13.15 27.63 -1.61
CA ASP A 47 -13.19 27.97 -3.03
C ASP A 47 -12.81 26.77 -3.91
N TRP A 48 -13.25 26.80 -5.16
CA TRP A 48 -12.86 25.80 -6.16
C TRP A 48 -11.36 25.93 -6.47
N VAL A 49 -10.68 24.79 -6.58
CA VAL A 49 -9.26 24.69 -7.00
C VAL A 49 -9.15 24.11 -8.40
N LEU A 50 -10.08 23.24 -8.78
CA LEU A 50 -10.08 22.59 -10.08
C LEU A 50 -11.50 22.46 -10.62
N LYS A 51 -11.68 22.74 -11.92
CA LYS A 51 -12.95 22.55 -12.64
C LYS A 51 -12.69 21.92 -14.00
N ILE A 52 -13.36 20.81 -14.29
CA ILE A 52 -13.25 20.02 -15.53
C ILE A 52 -14.66 19.68 -15.99
N ASP A 53 -15.16 20.44 -16.96
CA ASP A 53 -16.58 20.44 -17.37
C ASP A 53 -17.54 20.66 -16.17
N ASP A 54 -18.31 19.64 -15.82
CA ASP A 54 -19.26 19.54 -14.72
C ASP A 54 -18.63 19.06 -13.40
N PHE A 55 -17.36 18.62 -13.42
CA PHE A 55 -16.62 18.19 -12.23
C PHE A 55 -15.91 19.38 -11.58
N THR A 56 -16.11 19.60 -10.28
CA THR A 56 -15.46 20.68 -9.52
C THR A 56 -14.93 20.16 -8.19
N VAL A 57 -13.68 20.48 -7.86
CA VAL A 57 -13.02 20.13 -6.60
C VAL A 57 -12.74 21.39 -5.81
N ASN A 58 -13.21 21.46 -4.56
CA ASN A 58 -12.91 22.58 -3.67
C ASN A 58 -11.63 22.35 -2.89
N GLN A 59 -11.08 23.44 -2.36
CA GLN A 59 -9.80 23.48 -1.66
C GLN A 59 -9.70 22.45 -0.54
N THR A 60 -10.77 22.26 0.25
CA THR A 60 -10.78 21.29 1.35
C THR A 60 -10.57 19.87 0.86
N ASN A 61 -11.31 19.45 -0.17
CA ASN A 61 -11.22 18.10 -0.70
C ASN A 61 -9.91 17.87 -1.44
N PHE A 62 -9.46 18.86 -2.22
CA PHE A 62 -8.16 18.81 -2.89
C PHE A 62 -7.01 18.59 -1.90
N ASN A 63 -6.97 19.34 -0.80
CA ASN A 63 -5.89 19.23 0.18
C ASN A 63 -5.92 17.90 0.93
N LYS A 64 -7.10 17.41 1.33
CA LYS A 64 -7.25 16.10 1.99
C LYS A 64 -6.78 14.96 1.09
N ASP A 65 -7.14 15.03 -0.18
CA ASP A 65 -6.78 14.02 -1.16
C ASP A 65 -5.27 14.04 -1.48
N LEU A 66 -4.68 15.23 -1.63
CA LEU A 66 -3.23 15.39 -1.75
C LEU A 66 -2.49 14.82 -0.54
N GLU A 67 -2.95 15.11 0.67
CA GLU A 67 -2.35 14.57 1.90
C GLU A 67 -2.44 13.04 1.93
N ALA A 68 -3.61 12.47 1.60
CA ALA A 68 -3.78 11.02 1.50
C ALA A 68 -2.86 10.39 0.44
N ALA A 69 -2.69 11.04 -0.71
CA ALA A 69 -1.77 10.60 -1.76
C ALA A 69 -0.30 10.60 -1.29
N LEU A 70 0.12 11.62 -0.52
CA LEU A 70 1.45 11.68 0.07
C LEU A 70 1.66 10.59 1.13
N VAL A 71 0.65 10.33 1.98
CA VAL A 71 0.68 9.22 2.94
C VAL A 71 0.82 7.87 2.22
N LEU A 72 0.08 7.67 1.14
CA LEU A 72 0.14 6.44 0.34
C LEU A 72 1.52 6.22 -0.29
N GLN A 73 2.23 7.31 -0.63
CA GLN A 73 3.61 7.28 -1.11
C GLN A 73 4.65 7.07 0.01
N GLY A 74 4.21 6.96 1.27
CA GLY A 74 5.09 6.74 2.42
C GLY A 74 5.74 8.02 2.96
N ALA A 75 5.19 9.21 2.65
CA ALA A 75 5.71 10.46 3.19
C ALA A 75 5.55 10.53 4.72
N THR A 76 6.57 11.05 5.41
CA THR A 76 6.51 11.34 6.85
C THR A 76 5.67 12.58 7.14
N ALA A 77 5.27 12.80 8.41
CA ALA A 77 4.51 13.99 8.80
C ALA A 77 5.22 15.31 8.41
N ASP A 78 6.54 15.38 8.59
CA ASP A 78 7.33 16.56 8.20
C ASP A 78 7.38 16.75 6.69
N GLN A 79 7.49 15.65 5.93
CA GLN A 79 7.44 15.69 4.46
C GLN A 79 6.06 16.12 3.98
N ILE A 80 4.98 15.61 4.58
CA ILE A 80 3.61 16.02 4.27
C ILE A 80 3.45 17.52 4.52
N ALA A 81 3.88 18.02 5.68
CA ALA A 81 3.79 19.45 6.01
C ALA A 81 4.54 20.34 5.01
N LEU A 82 5.67 19.86 4.48
CA LEU A 82 6.45 20.54 3.46
C LEU A 82 5.75 20.50 2.08
N TYR A 83 5.40 19.31 1.60
CA TYR A 83 4.91 19.08 0.24
C TYR A 83 3.45 19.50 0.05
N ALA A 84 2.59 19.30 1.05
CA ALA A 84 1.18 19.68 0.96
C ALA A 84 0.97 21.20 0.87
N ASN A 85 1.98 22.01 1.22
CA ASN A 85 1.94 23.46 1.11
C ASN A 85 2.73 24.02 -0.08
N ASP A 86 3.56 23.20 -0.72
CA ASP A 86 4.38 23.59 -1.85
C ASP A 86 3.54 23.79 -3.13
N ALA A 87 3.75 24.91 -3.81
CA ALA A 87 2.98 25.26 -5.00
C ALA A 87 3.25 24.31 -6.18
N ALA A 88 4.50 23.88 -6.37
CA ALA A 88 4.86 22.97 -7.45
C ALA A 88 4.23 21.59 -7.26
N THR A 89 4.24 21.08 -6.02
CA THR A 89 3.59 19.82 -5.65
C THR A 89 2.08 19.88 -5.89
N LYS A 90 1.42 20.98 -5.49
CA LYS A 90 -0.02 21.17 -5.76
C LYS A 90 -0.34 21.19 -7.25
N GLN A 91 0.46 21.88 -8.07
CA GLN A 91 0.26 21.91 -9.53
C GLN A 91 0.45 20.52 -10.15
N MET A 92 1.51 19.80 -9.76
CA MET A 92 1.75 18.44 -10.23
C MET A 92 0.59 17.49 -9.86
N TYR A 93 0.06 17.62 -8.65
CA TYR A 93 -1.09 16.83 -8.22
C TYR A 93 -2.37 17.20 -8.98
N ALA A 94 -2.60 18.49 -9.22
CA ALA A 94 -3.73 18.96 -10.02
C ALA A 94 -3.68 18.39 -11.45
N ASP A 95 -2.51 18.39 -12.10
CA ASP A 95 -2.32 17.79 -13.42
C ASP A 95 -2.61 16.28 -13.43
N GLN A 96 -2.13 15.55 -12.41
CA GLN A 96 -2.45 14.14 -12.25
C GLN A 96 -3.96 13.91 -12.09
N LEU A 97 -4.64 14.75 -11.30
CA LEU A 97 -6.08 14.66 -11.08
C LEU A 97 -6.86 14.98 -12.37
N ILE A 98 -6.45 15.98 -13.14
CA ILE A 98 -7.04 16.29 -14.46
C ILE A 98 -6.98 15.05 -15.36
N ASN A 99 -5.79 14.46 -15.51
CA ASN A 99 -5.61 13.26 -16.32
C ASN A 99 -6.48 12.09 -15.85
N THR A 100 -6.58 11.90 -14.54
CA THR A 100 -7.41 10.85 -13.92
C THR A 100 -8.88 11.05 -14.25
N VAL A 101 -9.41 12.26 -14.06
CA VAL A 101 -10.82 12.59 -14.32
C VAL A 101 -11.15 12.40 -15.80
N LEU A 102 -10.30 12.89 -16.71
CA LEU A 102 -10.52 12.75 -18.16
C LEU A 102 -10.48 11.30 -18.61
N LEU A 103 -9.54 10.49 -18.09
CA LEU A 103 -9.45 9.08 -18.44
C LEU A 103 -10.64 8.28 -17.90
N PHE A 104 -11.11 8.61 -16.69
CA PHE A 104 -12.29 7.97 -16.11
C PHE A 104 -13.56 8.29 -16.89
N LYS A 105 -13.75 9.55 -17.31
CA LYS A 105 -14.85 9.93 -18.21
C LYS A 105 -14.85 9.09 -19.50
N LYS A 106 -13.68 8.96 -20.14
CA LYS A 106 -13.54 8.12 -21.34
C LYS A 106 -13.86 6.64 -21.06
N ALA A 107 -13.36 6.09 -19.95
CA ALA A 107 -13.63 4.71 -19.56
C ALA A 107 -15.12 4.44 -19.26
N GLU A 108 -15.84 5.44 -18.73
CA GLU A 108 -17.29 5.39 -18.55
C GLU A 108 -18.04 5.40 -19.89
N GLU A 109 -17.66 6.27 -20.82
CA GLU A 109 -18.21 6.31 -22.19
C GLU A 109 -18.02 4.96 -22.91
N GLU A 110 -16.84 4.35 -22.75
CA GLU A 110 -16.49 3.03 -23.31
C GLU A 110 -17.11 1.86 -22.53
N LYS A 111 -17.83 2.12 -21.43
CA LYS A 111 -18.38 1.10 -20.51
C LYS A 111 -17.33 0.11 -20.02
N PHE A 112 -16.06 0.53 -19.94
CA PHE A 112 -14.95 -0.33 -19.57
C PHE A 112 -15.17 -1.01 -18.21
N PHE A 113 -15.65 -0.24 -17.23
CA PHE A 113 -15.94 -0.73 -15.87
C PHE A 113 -17.18 -1.62 -15.78
N GLU A 114 -17.99 -1.73 -16.85
CA GLU A 114 -19.13 -2.66 -16.89
C GLU A 114 -18.71 -4.08 -17.28
N THR A 115 -17.51 -4.26 -17.84
CA THR A 115 -16.96 -5.57 -18.22
C THR A 115 -16.73 -6.44 -16.99
N GLN A 116 -16.90 -7.76 -17.15
CA GLN A 116 -16.67 -8.71 -16.05
C GLN A 116 -15.20 -8.71 -15.60
N GLU A 117 -14.27 -8.64 -16.55
CA GLU A 117 -12.84 -8.56 -16.27
C GLU A 117 -12.49 -7.34 -15.39
N ALA A 118 -12.98 -6.15 -15.75
CA ALA A 118 -12.73 -4.95 -14.95
C ALA A 118 -13.33 -5.08 -13.54
N LYS A 119 -14.55 -5.61 -13.42
CA LYS A 119 -15.20 -5.84 -12.12
C LYS A 119 -14.41 -6.81 -11.24
N ASP A 120 -13.94 -7.92 -11.79
CA ASP A 120 -13.19 -8.92 -11.05
C ASP A 120 -11.83 -8.36 -10.58
N PHE A 121 -11.13 -7.64 -11.46
CA PHE A 121 -9.86 -7.01 -11.12
C PHE A 121 -10.01 -5.90 -10.08
N ILE A 122 -11.05 -5.06 -10.20
CA ILE A 122 -11.35 -4.00 -9.22
C ILE A 122 -11.71 -4.61 -7.87
N ASN A 123 -12.55 -5.65 -7.83
CA ASN A 123 -12.94 -6.32 -6.59
C ASN A 123 -11.74 -6.94 -5.87
N LEU A 124 -10.86 -7.62 -6.61
CA LEU A 124 -9.59 -8.12 -6.10
C LEU A 124 -8.73 -6.98 -5.53
N SER A 125 -8.57 -5.91 -6.29
CA SER A 125 -7.75 -4.75 -5.92
C SER A 125 -8.28 -4.06 -4.66
N VAL A 126 -9.60 -3.82 -4.58
CA VAL A 126 -10.25 -3.20 -3.41
C VAL A 126 -10.06 -4.06 -2.16
N ARG A 127 -10.25 -5.39 -2.28
CA ARG A 127 -10.01 -6.31 -1.15
C ARG A 127 -8.57 -6.22 -0.66
N ASN A 128 -7.60 -6.24 -1.59
CA ASN A 128 -6.19 -6.19 -1.26
C ASN A 128 -5.80 -4.83 -0.65
N VAL A 129 -6.25 -3.72 -1.21
CA VAL A 129 -5.98 -2.37 -0.68
C VAL A 129 -6.55 -2.21 0.73
N LYS A 130 -7.79 -2.64 0.97
CA LYS A 130 -8.39 -2.61 2.32
C LYS A 130 -7.57 -3.40 3.32
N PHE A 131 -7.18 -4.61 2.97
CA PHE A 131 -6.34 -5.46 3.81
C PHE A 131 -4.99 -4.80 4.09
N GLN A 132 -4.26 -4.40 3.05
CA GLN A 132 -2.91 -3.84 3.18
C GLN A 132 -2.91 -2.51 3.95
N TYR A 133 -3.87 -1.64 3.70
CA TYR A 133 -3.98 -0.37 4.41
C TYR A 133 -4.22 -0.58 5.90
N TYR A 134 -5.18 -1.43 6.26
CA TYR A 134 -5.48 -1.71 7.65
C TYR A 134 -4.32 -2.42 8.36
N LEU A 135 -3.70 -3.41 7.70
CA LEU A 135 -2.51 -4.10 8.20
C LEU A 135 -1.36 -3.12 8.48
N THR A 136 -1.02 -2.28 7.49
CA THR A 136 0.04 -1.27 7.62
C THR A 136 -0.25 -0.31 8.77
N LYS A 137 -1.51 0.09 8.92
CA LYS A 137 -1.93 0.99 10.00
C LYS A 137 -1.77 0.35 11.38
N LEU A 138 -2.17 -0.91 11.54
CA LEU A 138 -1.97 -1.67 12.78
C LEU A 138 -0.48 -1.79 13.13
N ILE A 139 0.38 -2.11 12.16
CA ILE A 139 1.83 -2.20 12.35
C ILE A 139 2.40 -0.85 12.77
N ALA A 140 2.05 0.22 12.06
CA ALA A 140 2.53 1.57 12.38
C ALA A 140 2.10 2.03 13.77
N ASP A 141 0.87 1.71 14.19
CA ASP A 141 0.37 2.07 15.51
C ASP A 141 0.99 1.20 16.61
N ALA A 142 1.24 -0.08 16.37
CA ALA A 142 1.96 -0.97 17.29
C ALA A 142 3.44 -0.55 17.44
N ALA A 143 4.12 -0.16 16.35
CA ALA A 143 5.52 0.24 16.35
C ALA A 143 5.81 1.47 17.24
N LYS A 144 4.83 2.37 17.41
CA LYS A 144 4.94 3.51 18.33
C LYS A 144 5.13 3.10 19.79
N ASN A 145 4.63 1.92 20.15
CA ASN A 145 4.68 1.39 21.50
C ASN A 145 5.88 0.45 21.73
N ILE A 146 6.63 0.11 20.67
CA ILE A 146 7.87 -0.66 20.81
C ILE A 146 8.98 0.30 21.30
N PRO A 147 9.66 -0.01 22.42
CA PRO A 147 10.81 0.77 22.87
C PRO A 147 11.92 0.78 21.82
N ASP A 148 12.73 1.84 21.83
CA ASP A 148 13.92 1.87 20.99
C ASP A 148 14.90 0.75 21.42
N PRO A 149 15.52 0.02 20.47
CA PRO A 149 16.42 -1.07 20.80
C PRO A 149 17.69 -0.56 21.47
N THR A 150 18.28 -1.38 22.36
CA THR A 150 19.66 -1.14 22.80
C THR A 150 20.63 -1.29 21.63
N PRO A 151 21.85 -0.73 21.70
CA PRO A 151 22.85 -0.91 20.65
C PRO A 151 23.12 -2.38 20.31
N GLU A 152 23.12 -3.26 21.33
CA GLU A 152 23.31 -4.70 21.16
C GLU A 152 22.14 -5.35 20.42
N GLN A 153 20.90 -4.97 20.73
CA GLN A 153 19.70 -5.46 20.04
C GLN A 153 19.66 -5.01 18.59
N ALA A 154 20.00 -3.74 18.33
CA ALA A 154 20.05 -3.19 16.98
C ALA A 154 21.13 -3.84 16.12
N GLN A 155 22.31 -4.09 16.70
CA GLN A 155 23.40 -4.81 16.05
C GLN A 155 23.01 -6.27 15.74
N ALA A 156 22.43 -6.98 16.72
CA ALA A 156 21.99 -8.36 16.53
C ALA A 156 20.91 -8.47 15.43
N PHE A 157 19.94 -7.55 15.43
CA PHE A 157 18.93 -7.46 14.38
C PHE A 157 19.56 -7.19 13.02
N PHE A 158 20.51 -6.26 12.92
CA PHE A 158 21.23 -6.00 11.68
C PHE A 158 21.95 -7.26 11.17
N ASP A 159 22.67 -7.97 12.04
CA ASP A 159 23.44 -9.16 11.65
C ASP A 159 22.51 -10.28 11.17
N GLN A 160 21.38 -10.47 11.82
CA GLN A 160 20.37 -11.46 11.44
C GLN A 160 19.66 -11.10 10.12
N ALA A 161 19.34 -9.82 9.93
CA ALA A 161 18.60 -9.34 8.77
C ALA A 161 19.51 -8.90 7.60
N LYS A 162 20.84 -9.03 7.74
CA LYS A 162 21.84 -8.38 6.87
C LYS A 162 21.61 -8.59 5.38
N GLN A 163 21.30 -9.83 4.97
CA GLN A 163 21.06 -10.15 3.57
C GLN A 163 19.85 -9.38 3.03
N GLN A 164 18.74 -9.40 3.76
CA GLN A 164 17.51 -8.71 3.38
C GLN A 164 17.69 -7.18 3.41
N LEU A 165 18.36 -6.66 4.44
CA LEU A 165 18.65 -5.23 4.56
C LEU A 165 19.53 -4.72 3.41
N THR A 166 20.48 -5.54 2.95
CA THR A 166 21.31 -5.22 1.79
C THR A 166 20.50 -5.22 0.51
N GLN A 167 19.66 -6.24 0.29
CA GLN A 167 18.88 -6.38 -0.94
C GLN A 167 17.76 -5.33 -1.06
N MET A 168 17.04 -5.06 0.02
CA MET A 168 15.86 -4.19 0.01
C MET A 168 16.21 -2.72 0.20
N TYR A 169 17.20 -2.41 1.05
CA TYR A 169 17.49 -1.04 1.48
C TYR A 169 18.92 -0.59 1.15
N GLY A 170 19.77 -1.49 0.63
CA GLY A 170 21.18 -1.18 0.37
C GLY A 170 22.01 -0.95 1.63
N ILE A 171 21.53 -1.35 2.81
CA ILE A 171 22.21 -1.16 4.09
C ILE A 171 23.20 -2.30 4.29
N THR A 172 24.49 -2.02 4.09
CA THR A 172 25.56 -3.03 4.15
C THR A 172 26.32 -3.06 5.47
N ALA A 173 26.13 -2.06 6.34
CA ALA A 173 26.85 -1.92 7.60
C ALA A 173 25.98 -1.23 8.67
N TYR A 174 26.15 -1.64 9.93
CA TYR A 174 25.69 -0.92 11.11
C TYR A 174 26.72 0.13 11.54
N ASN A 175 26.35 1.41 11.50
CA ASN A 175 27.17 2.55 11.89
C ASN A 175 26.28 3.74 12.32
N THR A 176 26.87 4.87 12.69
CA THR A 176 26.13 6.06 13.15
C THR A 176 25.10 6.58 12.15
N GLU A 177 25.33 6.44 10.84
CA GLU A 177 24.40 6.91 9.81
C GLU A 177 23.22 5.94 9.61
N THR A 178 23.48 4.64 9.72
CA THR A 178 22.47 3.58 9.49
C THR A 178 21.71 3.19 10.75
N ALA A 179 22.24 3.47 11.95
CA ALA A 179 21.65 3.09 13.23
C ALA A 179 20.20 3.58 13.42
N PRO A 180 19.83 4.84 13.11
CA PRO A 180 18.44 5.28 13.25
C PRO A 180 17.47 4.52 12.34
N TYR A 181 17.90 4.19 11.12
CA TYR A 181 17.09 3.41 10.18
C TYR A 181 16.93 1.97 10.66
N ILE A 182 18.01 1.37 11.17
CA ILE A 182 18.00 0.00 11.69
C ILE A 182 17.13 -0.09 12.94
N ALA A 183 17.14 0.93 13.81
CA ALA A 183 16.25 1.02 14.96
C ALA A 183 14.77 1.11 14.55
N GLN A 184 14.45 1.92 13.53
CA GLN A 184 13.08 2.00 13.02
C GLN A 184 12.63 0.68 12.37
N LEU A 185 13.51 0.05 11.59
CA LEU A 185 13.26 -1.26 11.02
C LEU A 185 13.02 -2.27 12.15
N TYR A 186 13.89 -2.38 13.14
CA TYR A 186 13.68 -3.22 14.32
C TYR A 186 12.26 -3.05 14.90
N LYS A 187 11.81 -1.82 15.18
CA LYS A 187 10.46 -1.56 15.73
C LYS A 187 9.35 -2.06 14.81
N ASN A 188 9.50 -1.87 13.49
CA ASN A 188 8.53 -2.34 12.51
C ASN A 188 8.45 -3.88 12.47
N ALA A 189 9.57 -4.61 12.61
CA ALA A 189 9.56 -6.09 12.62
C ALA A 189 8.79 -6.63 13.82
N TYR A 190 9.08 -6.11 15.00
CA TYR A 190 8.41 -6.54 16.22
C TYR A 190 6.93 -6.18 16.21
N ALA A 191 6.59 -4.99 15.73
CA ALA A 191 5.19 -4.60 15.53
C ALA A 191 4.46 -5.51 14.54
N GLU A 192 5.12 -5.87 13.42
CA GLU A 192 4.57 -6.82 12.46
C GLU A 192 4.30 -8.18 13.10
N GLN A 193 5.24 -8.71 13.90
CA GLN A 193 5.04 -9.97 14.61
C GLN A 193 3.84 -9.94 15.57
N LEU A 194 3.64 -8.84 16.30
CA LEU A 194 2.48 -8.68 17.18
C LEU A 194 1.18 -8.72 16.37
N VAL A 195 1.12 -7.99 15.25
CA VAL A 195 -0.08 -7.97 14.39
C VAL A 195 -0.32 -9.33 13.73
N GLN A 196 0.72 -10.06 13.33
CA GLN A 196 0.58 -11.43 12.81
C GLN A 196 0.05 -12.40 13.87
N ARG A 197 0.43 -12.23 15.14
CA ARG A 197 -0.17 -12.99 16.25
C ARG A 197 -1.65 -12.69 16.38
N ASP A 198 -2.05 -11.42 16.32
CA ASP A 198 -3.46 -11.03 16.39
C ASP A 198 -4.26 -11.63 15.22
N ILE A 199 -3.69 -11.67 14.01
CA ILE A 199 -4.30 -12.34 12.85
C ILE A 199 -4.44 -13.84 13.11
N GLN A 200 -3.44 -14.48 13.71
CA GLN A 200 -3.51 -15.89 14.06
C GLN A 200 -4.61 -16.16 15.10
N ASP A 201 -4.73 -15.32 16.14
CA ASP A 201 -5.82 -15.41 17.12
C ASP A 201 -7.20 -15.24 16.48
N LEU A 202 -7.33 -14.35 15.47
CA LEU A 202 -8.56 -14.19 14.70
C LEU A 202 -8.88 -15.46 13.89
N LYS A 203 -7.87 -16.08 13.28
CA LYS A 203 -8.04 -17.35 12.55
C LYS A 203 -8.46 -18.49 13.47
N ASP A 204 -7.88 -18.57 14.67
CA ASP A 204 -8.16 -19.64 15.64
C ASP A 204 -9.58 -19.52 16.23
N LYS A 205 -10.12 -18.30 16.31
CA LYS A 205 -11.50 -18.04 16.74
C LYS A 205 -12.54 -18.22 15.62
N ALA A 206 -12.11 -18.20 14.36
CA ALA A 206 -13.01 -18.28 13.21
C ALA A 206 -13.40 -19.72 12.89
N VAL A 207 -14.65 -19.94 12.49
CA VAL A 207 -15.06 -21.20 11.85
C VAL A 207 -14.61 -21.15 10.39
N ILE A 208 -13.55 -21.88 10.06
CA ILE A 208 -12.96 -21.90 8.71
C ILE A 208 -13.26 -23.24 8.04
N GLU A 209 -14.19 -23.23 7.09
CA GLU A 209 -14.49 -24.38 6.23
C GLU A 209 -13.71 -24.27 4.91
N ARG A 210 -13.03 -25.36 4.51
CA ARG A 210 -12.27 -25.43 3.26
C ARG A 210 -12.83 -26.54 2.39
N ASN A 211 -13.30 -26.18 1.19
CA ASN A 211 -13.74 -27.17 0.21
C ASN A 211 -12.53 -27.76 -0.54
N THR A 212 -11.86 -28.73 0.09
CA THR A 212 -10.64 -29.38 -0.44
C THR A 212 -10.89 -30.15 -1.73
N ALA A 213 -12.12 -30.58 -2.01
CA ALA A 213 -12.47 -31.21 -3.28
C ALA A 213 -12.32 -30.26 -4.48
N VAL A 214 -12.52 -28.94 -4.26
CA VAL A 214 -12.32 -27.90 -5.28
C VAL A 214 -10.92 -27.29 -5.20
N LEU A 215 -10.41 -27.06 -3.99
CA LEU A 215 -9.09 -26.43 -3.79
C LEU A 215 -7.91 -27.35 -4.12
N GLY A 216 -8.13 -28.66 -4.15
CA GLY A 216 -7.06 -29.65 -4.17
C GLY A 216 -6.35 -29.79 -2.82
N GLU A 217 -5.42 -30.72 -2.74
CA GLU A 217 -4.54 -30.85 -1.57
C GLU A 217 -3.43 -29.80 -1.61
N ALA A 218 -2.95 -29.40 -0.43
CA ALA A 218 -1.84 -28.47 -0.32
C ALA A 218 -0.57 -29.07 -0.95
N SER A 219 -0.18 -28.55 -2.11
CA SER A 219 1.04 -28.96 -2.80
C SER A 219 2.19 -28.05 -2.41
N ILE A 220 3.36 -28.64 -2.17
CA ILE A 220 4.64 -27.92 -2.04
C ILE A 220 5.21 -27.64 -3.44
N LEU A 221 4.54 -26.78 -4.21
CA LEU A 221 5.16 -26.22 -5.40
C LEU A 221 6.30 -25.28 -4.97
N PRO A 222 7.46 -25.28 -5.66
CA PRO A 222 8.50 -24.30 -5.41
C PRO A 222 7.93 -22.88 -5.62
N PRO A 223 8.38 -21.87 -4.84
CA PRO A 223 7.85 -20.51 -4.93
C PRO A 223 7.92 -20.01 -6.38
N GLN A 224 6.76 -19.66 -6.94
CA GLN A 224 6.68 -19.06 -8.28
C GLN A 224 6.98 -17.56 -8.18
N ILE A 225 7.69 -17.02 -9.17
CA ILE A 225 7.94 -15.59 -9.28
C ILE A 225 6.59 -14.86 -9.38
N GLY A 226 6.29 -13.99 -8.42
CA GLY A 226 5.08 -13.15 -8.42
C GLY A 226 3.86 -13.74 -7.69
N ASP A 227 4.00 -14.81 -6.91
CA ASP A 227 2.92 -15.29 -6.04
C ASP A 227 2.59 -14.21 -4.97
N PRO A 228 1.36 -13.66 -4.91
CA PRO A 228 0.96 -12.66 -3.91
C PRO A 228 0.73 -13.24 -2.50
N ASN A 229 0.74 -14.57 -2.34
CA ASN A 229 0.93 -15.21 -1.04
C ASN A 229 2.42 -15.43 -0.72
N ALA A 230 3.30 -15.39 -1.74
CA ALA A 230 4.76 -15.36 -1.57
C ALA A 230 5.33 -13.93 -1.58
N THR A 231 4.53 -12.90 -1.88
CA THR A 231 4.85 -11.54 -1.47
C THR A 231 4.75 -11.54 0.04
N ASN A 232 5.89 -11.77 0.69
CA ASN A 232 6.40 -10.93 1.75
C ASN A 232 5.36 -9.91 2.25
N THR A 233 4.34 -10.38 2.98
CA THR A 233 3.72 -9.55 4.02
C THR A 233 4.78 -9.26 5.07
N ALA A 234 5.76 -10.16 5.20
CA ALA A 234 7.06 -9.99 5.79
C ALA A 234 7.88 -8.94 5.03
N ILE A 235 7.73 -7.67 5.41
CA ILE A 235 8.66 -6.59 4.99
C ILE A 235 10.07 -6.87 5.55
N MET A 236 10.19 -7.77 6.54
CA MET A 236 11.43 -8.11 7.25
C MET A 236 11.50 -9.58 7.64
N PRO A 237 12.67 -10.09 8.09
CA PRO A 237 12.86 -11.53 8.22
C PRO A 237 11.84 -12.09 9.21
N GLN A 238 11.04 -13.07 8.75
CA GLN A 238 10.29 -13.93 9.66
C GLN A 238 11.29 -14.81 10.40
N SER A 239 11.87 -14.27 11.45
CA SER A 239 12.37 -15.10 12.51
C SER A 239 11.22 -15.38 13.43
N ASN A 240 10.80 -16.64 13.43
CA ASN A 240 9.80 -17.19 14.33
C ASN A 240 10.14 -17.06 15.84
N ASP A 241 11.18 -16.29 16.22
CA ASP A 241 11.79 -16.30 17.55
C ASP A 241 12.40 -14.95 17.98
N LEU A 242 11.90 -13.80 17.52
CA LEU A 242 12.34 -12.52 18.11
C LEU A 242 11.61 -12.15 19.40
N LEU A 243 10.49 -12.80 19.69
CA LEU A 243 9.79 -12.74 20.97
C LEU A 243 9.65 -14.17 21.52
N PRO A 244 10.02 -14.44 22.79
CA PRO A 244 9.71 -15.72 23.41
C PRO A 244 8.20 -15.93 23.39
N ARG A 245 7.76 -17.15 23.03
CA ARG A 245 6.38 -17.60 23.26
C ARG A 245 6.08 -17.40 24.74
N THR A 246 5.29 -16.38 25.05
CA THR A 246 4.71 -16.25 26.39
C THR A 246 3.58 -17.26 26.43
N ASN A 247 3.85 -18.41 27.03
CA ASN A 247 2.82 -19.36 27.40
C ASN A 247 1.89 -18.66 28.39
N ASN A 248 0.65 -18.40 28.00
CA ASN A 248 -0.48 -18.24 28.89
C ASN A 248 -1.68 -18.96 28.29
#